data_AF-A8G589-F1
#
_entry.id   AF-A8G589-F1
#
_cell.length_a   1.000
_cell.length_b   1.000
_cell.length_c   1.000
_cell.angle_alpha   90.00
_cell.angle_beta   90.00
_cell.angle_gamma   90.00
#
_symmetry.space_group_name_H-M   'P 1'
#
loop_
_entity.id
_entity.type
_entity.pdbx_description
1 polymer ?
#
loop_
_entity_poly.entity_id
_entity_poly.type
_entity_poly.pdbx_seq_one_letter_code
_entity_poly.pdbx_strand_id
1 'polypeptide(L)' 'MWFYINIKKNGFNWIIKGLLQIGILVLFIGGFFKIFFTLPPNLLIKIIFLITYAWCTVGLNVNFMIPLISLIDKKIVKK' A
#
# COMPACT_ATOMS: atom_id res chain seq x y z
N MET A 1 -20.97 -9.62 -21.63
CA MET A 1 -20.31 -8.62 -22.50
C MET A 1 -20.03 -7.27 -21.82
N TRP A 2 -20.86 -6.78 -20.89
CA TRP A 2 -20.70 -5.46 -20.26
C TRP A 2 -19.48 -5.30 -19.32
N PHE A 3 -19.04 -6.38 -18.64
CA PHE A 3 -17.89 -6.34 -17.71
C PHE A 3 -16.56 -6.04 -18.41
N TYR A 4 -16.36 -6.54 -19.63
CA TYR A 4 -15.10 -6.36 -20.37
C TYR A 4 -14.91 -4.91 -20.85
N ILE A 5 -16.01 -4.24 -21.20
CA ILE A 5 -15.99 -2.86 -21.68
C ILE A 5 -15.65 -1.89 -20.54
N ASN A 6 -16.12 -2.17 -19.31
CA ASN A 6 -15.80 -1.35 -18.14
C ASN A 6 -14.35 -1.50 -17.66
N ILE A 7 -13.77 -2.70 -17.79
CA ILE A 7 -12.33 -2.92 -17.55
C ILE A 7 -11.49 -2.15 -18.58
N LYS A 8 -11.93 -2.03 -19.84
CA LYS A 8 -11.16 -1.29 -20.86
C LYS A 8 -11.18 0.24 -20.66
N LYS A 9 -12.25 0.80 -20.08
CA LYS A 9 -12.41 2.25 -19.88
C LYS A 9 -11.85 2.75 -18.54
N ASN A 10 -11.96 1.96 -17.47
CA ASN A 10 -11.43 2.31 -16.15
C ASN A 10 -10.17 1.52 -15.75
N GLY A 11 -9.81 0.45 -16.46
CA GLY A 11 -8.67 -0.40 -16.11
C GLY A 11 -7.34 0.32 -16.12
N PHE A 12 -7.15 1.29 -17.02
CA PHE A 12 -5.96 2.15 -17.01
C PHE A 12 -5.85 2.94 -15.69
N ASN A 13 -6.97 3.44 -15.17
CA ASN A 13 -7.02 4.16 -13.90
C ASN A 13 -6.74 3.23 -12.69
N TRP A 14 -7.18 1.97 -12.77
CA TRP A 14 -6.86 0.93 -11.77
C TRP A 14 -5.38 0.51 -11.81
N ILE A 15 -4.80 0.38 -13.01
CA ILE A 15 -3.38 0.09 -13.20
C ILE A 15 -2.53 1.24 -12.66
N ILE A 16 -2.88 2.49 -12.97
CA ILE A 16 -2.20 3.68 -12.42
C ILE A 16 -2.27 3.68 -10.90
N LYS A 17 -3.46 3.41 -10.31
CA LYS A 17 -3.61 3.32 -8.85
C LYS A 17 -2.70 2.24 -8.25
N GLY A 18 -2.66 1.05 -8.84
CA GLY A 18 -1.80 -0.04 -8.39
C GLY A 18 -0.30 0.30 -8.53
N LEU A 19 0.09 0.93 -9.64
CA LEU A 19 1.47 1.35 -9.89
C LEU A 19 1.92 2.43 -8.90
N LEU A 20 1.08 3.44 -8.66
CA LEU A 20 1.29 4.46 -7.62
C LEU A 20 1.45 3.81 -6.25
N GLN A 21 0.60 2.85 -5.94
CA GLN A 21 0.64 2.11 -4.68
C GLN A 21 1.96 1.34 -4.50
N ILE A 22 2.41 0.62 -5.52
CA ILE A 22 3.71 -0.09 -5.50
C ILE A 22 4.85 0.91 -5.37
N GLY A 23 4.79 2.03 -6.10
CA GLY A 23 5.79 3.10 -6.02
C GLY A 23 5.90 3.71 -4.62
N ILE A 24 4.75 3.97 -3.98
CA ILE A 24 4.69 4.45 -2.59
C ILE A 24 5.29 3.41 -1.65
N LEU A 25 5.03 2.12 -1.84
CA LEU A 25 5.58 1.05 -1.01
C LEU A 25 7.12 1.00 -1.10
N VAL A 26 7.66 1.06 -2.32
CA VAL A 26 9.11 1.05 -2.57
C VAL A 26 9.77 2.31 -2.00
N LEU A 27 9.19 3.49 -2.22
CA LEU A 27 9.66 4.75 -1.63
C LEU A 27 9.63 4.72 -0.11
N PHE A 28 8.59 4.12 0.47
CA PHE A 28 8.42 3.99 1.92
C PHE A 28 9.49 3.10 2.53
N ILE A 29 9.74 1.91 1.96
CA ILE A 29 10.77 0.98 2.43
C ILE A 29 12.18 1.57 2.22
N GLY A 30 12.46 2.10 1.02
CA GLY A 30 13.78 2.68 0.71
C GLY A 30 14.09 3.92 1.54
N GLY A 31 13.10 4.81 1.71
CA GLY A 31 13.21 5.98 2.57
C GLY A 31 13.41 5.61 4.05
N PHE A 32 12.72 4.57 4.52
CA PHE A 32 12.88 4.06 5.87
C PHE A 32 14.31 3.64 6.16
N PHE A 33 14.91 2.79 5.32
CA PHE A 33 16.29 2.35 5.51
C PHE A 33 17.27 3.54 5.47
N LYS A 34 17.08 4.47 4.53
CA LYS A 34 17.95 5.66 4.43
C LYS A 34 17.92 6.49 5.71
N ILE A 35 16.74 6.72 6.29
CA ILE A 35 16.60 7.50 7.52
C ILE A 35 17.14 6.70 8.71
N PHE A 36 16.87 5.39 8.78
CA PHE A 36 17.36 4.52 9.85
C PHE A 36 18.89 4.49 9.96
N PHE A 37 19.60 4.47 8.83
CA PHE A 37 21.06 4.56 8.79
C PHE A 37 21.61 5.96 9.07
N THR A 38 20.84 7.01 8.78
CA THR A 38 21.26 8.41 9.02
C THR A 38 21.01 8.84 10.48
N LEU A 39 20.10 8.16 11.18
CA LEU A 39 19.76 8.47 12.57
C LEU A 39 20.97 8.22 13.51
N PRO A 40 21.18 9.11 14.51
CA PRO A 40 22.22 8.91 15.50
C PRO A 40 22.02 7.57 16.23
N PRO A 41 23.08 6.93 16.75
CA PRO A 41 23.03 5.60 17.35
C PRO A 41 22.28 5.54 18.70
N ASN A 42 21.42 6.51 18.99
CA ASN A 42 20.58 6.51 20.17
C ASN A 42 19.49 5.44 20.05
N LEU A 43 19.53 4.47 20.96
CA LEU A 43 18.59 3.34 21.07
C LEU A 43 17.14 3.80 21.13
N LEU A 44 16.83 4.84 21.90
CA LEU A 44 15.47 5.32 22.12
C LEU A 44 14.85 5.87 20.83
N ILE A 45 15.63 6.64 20.07
CA ILE A 45 15.21 7.21 18.80
C ILE A 45 14.97 6.10 17.77
N LYS A 46 15.85 5.09 17.71
CA LYS A 46 15.68 3.94 16.81
C LYS A 46 14.44 3.11 17.13
N ILE A 47 14.12 2.92 18.41
CA ILE A 47 12.92 2.19 18.85
C ILE A 47 11.65 2.95 18.45
N ILE A 48 11.57 4.25 18.73
CA ILE A 48 10.42 5.07 18.33
C ILE A 48 10.24 5.07 16.81
N PHE A 49 11.35 5.13 16.07
CA PHE A 49 11.34 5.08 14.61
C PHE A 49 10.82 3.72 14.09
N LEU A 50 11.26 2.61 14.67
CA LEU A 50 10.76 1.26 14.36
C LEU A 50 9.26 1.11 14.64
N ILE A 51 8.78 1.61 15.78
CA ILE A 51 7.35 1.57 16.12
C ILE A 51 6.52 2.37 15.11
N THR A 52 7.00 3.57 14.75
CA THR A 52 6.34 4.44 13.76
C THR A 52 6.29 3.76 12.40
N TYR A 53 7.38 3.10 11.99
CA TYR A 53 7.42 2.34 10.75
C TYR A 53 6.48 1.14 10.74
N ALA A 54 6.44 0.36 11.83
CA ALA A 54 5.51 -0.76 11.97
C ALA A 54 4.06 -0.27 11.87
N TRP A 55 3.72 0.84 12.55
CA TRP A 55 2.40 1.46 12.48
C TRP A 55 2.02 1.88 11.05
N CYS A 56 2.91 2.58 10.36
CA CYS A 56 2.69 3.00 8.97
C CYS A 56 2.60 1.80 8.00
N THR A 57 3.37 0.74 8.25
CA THR A 57 3.34 -0.50 7.44
C THR A 57 2.00 -1.20 7.57
N VAL A 58 1.49 -1.32 8.80
CA VAL A 58 0.14 -1.86 9.05
C VAL A 58 -0.91 -0.98 8.39
N GLY A 59 -0.86 0.35 8.60
CA GLY A 59 -1.81 1.29 8.01
C GLY A 59 -1.85 1.23 6.48
N LEU A 60 -0.69 1.14 5.81
CA LEU A 60 -0.61 0.90 4.38
C LEU A 60 -1.26 -0.45 4.04
N ASN A 61 -0.87 -1.55 4.68
CA ASN A 61 -1.43 -2.87 4.37
C ASN A 61 -2.97 -2.93 4.52
N VAL A 62 -3.54 -2.33 5.57
CA VAL A 62 -5.00 -2.27 5.76
C VAL A 62 -5.67 -1.44 4.66
N ASN A 63 -5.09 -0.27 4.31
CA ASN A 63 -5.61 0.60 3.26
C ASN A 63 -5.55 -0.06 1.85
N PHE A 64 -4.64 -1.02 1.66
CA PHE A 64 -4.57 -1.86 0.48
C PHE A 64 -5.57 -3.03 0.50
N MET A 65 -5.71 -3.70 1.66
CA MET A 65 -6.58 -4.87 1.78
C MET A 65 -8.07 -4.53 1.71
N ILE A 66 -8.51 -3.41 2.29
CA ILE A 66 -9.93 -2.98 2.27
C ILE A 66 -10.53 -2.94 0.85
N PRO A 67 -9.94 -2.22 -0.14
CA PRO A 67 -10.50 -2.18 -1.49
C PRO A 67 -10.41 -3.53 -2.20
N LEU A 68 -9.40 -4.36 -1.92
CA LEU A 68 -9.27 -5.72 -2.45
C LEU A 68 -10.38 -6.65 -1.93
N ILE A 69 -10.65 -6.61 -0.62
CA ILE A 69 -11.74 -7.35 0.03
C ILE A 69 -13.09 -6.89 -0.52
N SER A 70 -13.30 -5.58 -0.66
CA SER A 70 -14.52 -5.01 -1.26
C SER A 70 -14.76 -5.50 -2.70
N LEU A 71 -13.69 -5.65 -3.49
CA LEU A 71 -13.78 -6.18 -4.85
C LEU A 71 -14.10 -7.67 -4.87
N ILE A 72 -13.54 -8.45 -3.94
CA ILE A 72 -13.81 -9.89 -3.82
C ILE A 72 -15.25 -10.12 -3.37
N ASP A 73 -15.71 -9.37 -2.36
CA ASP A 73 -17.06 -9.47 -1.80
C ASP A 73 -18.14 -9.21 -2.86
N LYS A 74 -17.98 -8.15 -3.65
CA LYS A 74 -18.85 -7.85 -4.81
C LYS A 74 -18.83 -8.94 -5.89
N LYS A 75 -17.76 -9.72 -5.98
CA LYS A 75 -17.64 -10.83 -6.94
C LYS A 75 -18.36 -12.09 -6.44
N ILE A 76 -18.41 -12.29 -5.12
CA ILE A 76 -19.08 -13.42 -4.47
C ILE A 76 -20.59 -13.20 -4.43
N VAL A 77 -21.06 -11.99 -4.08
CA VAL A 77 -22.50 -11.65 -4.00
C VAL A 77 -23.21 -11.66 -5.37
N LYS A 78 -22.44 -11.57 -6.47
CA LYS A 78 -22.99 -11.62 -7.84
C LYS A 78 -23.07 -13.04 -8.44
N LYS A 79 -22.68 -14.06 -7.68
CA LYS A 79 -22.78 -15.48 -8.06
C LYS A 79 -23.97 -16.10 -7.36
#